data_AF-A0A1V4UDY1-F1
#
_entry.id   AF-A0A1V4UDY1-F1
#
_cell.length_a   1.000
_cell.length_b   1.000
_cell.length_c   1.000
_cell.angle_alpha   90.00
_cell.angle_beta   90.00
_cell.angle_gamma   90.00
#
_symmetry.space_group_name_H-M   'P 1'
#
loop_
_entity.id
_entity.type
_entity.pdbx_description
1 polymer ?
#
loop_
_entity_poly.entity_id
_entity_poly.type
_entity_poly.pdbx_seq_one_letter_code
_entity_poly.pdbx_strand_id
1 'polypeptide(L)' 'MHLLFWCAWININVGIFNAIPMVPLDGGYILKEGVERLFERKGLSKYALPVVSFISSLMLVMLISIIFLPYFLHG' A
#
# COMPACT_ATOMS: atom_id res chain seq x y z
N MET A 1 31.16 11.59 3.41
CA MET A 1 30.01 11.84 4.30
C MET A 1 28.65 11.88 3.58
N HIS A 2 28.50 12.55 2.43
CA HIS A 2 27.16 12.69 1.81
C HIS A 2 26.57 11.37 1.24
N LEU A 3 27.38 10.41 0.79
CA LEU A 3 26.90 9.15 0.23
C LEU A 3 26.10 8.30 1.24
N LEU A 4 26.59 8.12 2.47
CA LEU A 4 25.84 7.37 3.49
C LEU A 4 24.52 8.06 3.84
N PHE A 5 24.51 9.39 3.88
CA PHE A 5 23.30 10.17 4.11
C PHE A 5 22.26 9.92 3.00
N TRP A 6 22.67 10.03 1.74
CA TRP A 6 21.78 9.78 0.60
C TRP A 6 21.32 8.32 0.52
N CYS A 7 22.21 7.36 0.76
CA CYS A 7 21.85 5.94 0.80
C CYS A 7 20.83 5.65 1.92
N ALA A 8 21.05 6.17 3.13
CA ALA A 8 20.11 6.00 4.23
C ALA A 8 18.75 6.65 3.92
N TRP A 9 18.76 7.87 3.38
CA TRP A 9 17.55 8.59 3.01
C TRP A 9 16.72 7.86 1.95
N ILE A 10 17.35 7.38 0.88
CA ILE A 10 16.67 6.63 -0.18
C ILE A 10 16.12 5.31 0.37
N ASN A 11 16.87 4.57 1.18
CA ASN A 11 16.40 3.32 1.78
C ASN A 11 15.17 3.53 2.69
N ILE A 12 15.14 4.61 3.47
CA ILE A 12 13.98 4.94 4.30
C ILE A 12 12.76 5.23 3.42
N ASN A 13 12.91 6.03 2.37
CA ASN A 13 11.81 6.33 1.45
C ASN A 13 11.28 5.06 0.77
N VAL A 14 12.17 4.25 0.18
CA VAL A 14 11.79 2.98 -0.46
C VAL A 14 11.13 2.02 0.52
N GLY A 15 11.63 1.95 1.76
CA GLY A 15 11.02 1.15 2.82
C GLY A 15 9.59 1.60 3.15
N ILE A 16 9.35 2.92 3.24
CA ILE A 16 8.00 3.47 3.45
C ILE A 16 7.09 3.15 2.26
N PHE A 17 7.56 3.31 1.02
CA PHE A 17 6.80 2.96 -0.17
C PHE A 17 6.43 1.48 -0.20
N ASN A 18 7.37 0.57 0.12
CA ASN A 18 7.09 -0.86 0.16
C ASN A 18 6.13 -1.26 1.29
N ALA A 19 6.06 -0.49 2.38
CA ALA A 19 5.13 -0.74 3.48
C ALA A 19 3.68 -0.30 3.18
N ILE A 20 3.40 0.35 2.04
CA ILE A 20 2.05 0.75 1.65
C ILE A 20 1.19 -0.51 1.41
N PRO A 21 -0.06 -0.56 1.93
CA PRO A 21 -0.95 -1.72 1.80
C PRO A 21 -1.56 -1.82 0.39
N MET A 22 -0.72 -2.09 -0.61
CA MET A 22 -1.09 -2.21 -2.02
C MET A 22 -0.28 -3.33 -2.67
N VAL A 23 -0.90 -4.18 -3.47
CA VAL A 23 -0.21 -5.21 -4.26
C VAL A 23 0.31 -4.55 -5.54
N PRO A 24 1.62 -4.64 -5.90
CA PRO A 24 2.60 -5.66 -5.51
C PRO A 24 3.59 -5.28 -4.39
N LEU A 25 3.34 -4.22 -3.61
CA LEU A 25 4.22 -3.79 -2.51
C LEU A 25 4.12 -4.79 -1.33
N ASP A 26 5.20 -4.88 -0.54
CA ASP A 26 5.29 -5.81 0.60
C ASP A 26 4.17 -5.60 1.63
N GLY A 27 3.77 -4.36 1.88
CA GLY A 27 2.67 -3.99 2.77
C GLY A 27 1.33 -4.57 2.31
N GLY A 28 1.12 -4.74 1.00
CA GLY A 28 -0.07 -5.40 0.44
C GLY A 28 -0.12 -6.89 0.76
N TYR A 29 1.03 -7.58 0.72
CA TYR A 29 1.12 -9.00 1.09
C TYR A 29 0.99 -9.21 2.60
N ILE A 30 1.59 -8.34 3.41
CA ILE A 30 1.42 -8.36 4.88
C ILE A 30 -0.06 -8.15 5.24
N LEU A 31 -0.73 -7.18 4.59
CA LEU A 31 -2.16 -6.97 4.78
C LEU A 31 -2.98 -8.18 4.33
N LYS A 32 -2.63 -8.81 3.21
CA LYS A 32 -3.26 -10.05 2.73
C LYS A 32 -3.19 -11.16 3.78
N GLU A 33 -2.01 -11.47 4.27
CA GLU A 33 -1.80 -12.53 5.26
C GLU A 33 -2.50 -12.21 6.59
N GLY A 34 -2.48 -10.95 7.01
CA GLY A 34 -3.21 -10.48 8.20
C GLY A 34 -4.72 -10.64 8.05
N VAL A 35 -5.29 -10.24 6.92
CA VAL A 35 -6.73 -10.38 6.62
C VAL A 35 -7.09 -11.86 6.49
N GLU A 36 -6.29 -12.68 5.81
CA GLU A 36 -6.49 -14.13 5.69
C GLU A 36 -6.57 -14.78 7.07
N ARG A 37 -5.60 -14.53 7.97
CA ARG A 37 -5.62 -15.07 9.34
C ARG A 37 -6.83 -14.60 10.16
N LEU A 38 -7.23 -13.34 10.02
CA LEU A 38 -8.41 -12.79 10.71
C LEU A 38 -9.71 -13.42 10.20
N PHE A 39 -9.82 -13.65 8.90
CA PHE A 39 -11.01 -14.21 8.26
C PHE A 39 -11.06 -15.74 8.39
N GLU A 40 -9.93 -16.42 8.45
CA GLU A 40 -9.81 -17.85 8.71
C GLU A 40 -10.42 -18.22 10.07
N ARG A 41 -10.15 -17.41 11.11
CA ARG A 41 -10.80 -17.53 12.42
C ARG A 41 -12.33 -17.46 12.37
N LYS A 42 -12.90 -16.82 11.35
CA LYS A 42 -14.35 -16.66 11.16
C LYS A 42 -14.92 -17.57 10.05
N GLY A 43 -14.10 -18.42 9.42
CA GLY A 43 -14.52 -19.26 8.29
C GLY A 43 -14.84 -18.48 7.01
N LEU A 44 -14.35 -17.25 6.88
CA LEU A 44 -14.66 -16.32 5.77
C LEU A 44 -13.48 -16.12 4.81
N SER A 45 -12.50 -17.03 4.77
CA SER A 45 -11.25 -16.87 4.00
C SER A 45 -11.46 -16.51 2.52
N LYS A 46 -12.56 -16.94 1.91
CA LYS A 46 -13.00 -16.57 0.55
C LYS A 46 -13.07 -15.05 0.32
N TYR A 47 -13.40 -14.26 1.34
CA TYR A 47 -13.55 -12.81 1.23
C TYR A 47 -12.25 -12.05 1.48
N ALA A 48 -11.19 -12.70 1.97
CA ALA A 48 -9.93 -12.03 2.25
C ALA A 48 -9.30 -11.45 0.97
N LEU A 49 -9.20 -12.24 -0.09
CA LEU A 49 -8.66 -11.81 -1.39
C LEU A 49 -9.37 -10.57 -1.99
N PRO A 50 -10.71 -10.56 -2.15
CA PRO A 50 -11.41 -9.40 -2.69
C PRO A 50 -11.33 -8.18 -1.76
N VAL A 51 -11.30 -8.35 -0.44
CA VAL A 51 -11.11 -7.23 0.52
C VAL A 51 -9.73 -6.60 0.34
N VAL A 52 -8.69 -7.41 0.25
CA VAL A 52 -7.31 -6.95 0.07
C VAL A 52 -7.14 -6.25 -1.29
N SER A 53 -7.71 -6.84 -2.34
CA SER A 53 -7.71 -6.25 -3.69
C SER A 53 -8.46 -4.92 -3.71
N PHE A 54 -9.59 -4.82 -3.01
CA PHE A 54 -10.34 -3.59 -2.86
C PHE A 54 -9.52 -2.51 -2.13
N ILE A 55 -8.90 -2.84 -1.00
CA ILE A 55 -8.01 -1.93 -0.25
C ILE A 55 -6.85 -1.45 -1.13
N SER A 56 -6.22 -2.37 -1.86
CA SER A 56 -5.13 -2.05 -2.80
C SER A 56 -5.60 -1.10 -3.91
N SER A 57 -6.79 -1.33 -4.48
CA SER A 57 -7.36 -0.47 -5.51
C SER A 57 -7.69 0.93 -4.98
N LEU A 58 -8.23 1.01 -3.75
CA LEU A 58 -8.53 2.27 -3.07
C LEU A 58 -7.26 3.08 -2.83
N MET A 59 -6.20 2.42 -2.37
CA MET A 59 -4.89 3.06 -2.18
C MET A 59 -4.35 3.62 -3.50
N LEU A 60 -4.51 2.89 -4.60
CA LEU A 60 -4.07 3.34 -5.92
C LEU A 60 -4.87 4.56 -6.38
N VAL A 61 -6.20 4.52 -6.22
CA VAL A 61 -7.06 5.67 -6.51
C VAL A 61 -6.67 6.87 -5.65
N MET A 62 -6.37 6.68 -4.37
CA MET A 62 -5.90 7.75 -3.48
C MET A 62 -4.58 8.36 -3.97
N LEU A 63 -3.58 7.56 -4.32
CA LEU A 63 -2.31 8.06 -4.85
C LEU A 63 -2.50 8.84 -6.15
N ILE A 64 -3.32 8.33 -7.06
CA ILE A 64 -3.66 9.05 -8.30
C ILE A 64 -4.40 10.35 -7.97
N SER A 65 -5.36 10.31 -7.04
CA SER A 65 -6.13 11.50 -6.66
C SER A 65 -5.23 12.62 -6.13
N ILE A 66 -4.18 12.32 -5.36
CA ILE A 66 -3.23 13.34 -4.87
C ILE A 66 -2.57 14.08 -6.04
N ILE A 67 -2.30 13.38 -7.13
CA ILE A 67 -1.73 13.97 -8.34
C ILE A 67 -2.79 14.76 -9.10
N PHE A 68 -3.97 14.18 -9.34
CA PHE A 68 -5.00 14.75 -10.24
C PHE A 68 -5.88 15.84 -9.60
N LEU A 69 -6.16 15.77 -8.30
CA LEU A 69 -6.99 16.72 -7.56
C LEU A 69 -6.53 18.18 -7.69
N PRO A 70 -5.23 18.53 -7.53
CA PRO A 70 -4.79 19.91 -7.70
C PRO A 70 -4.94 20.42 -9.14
N TYR A 71 -4.87 19.54 -10.15
CA TYR A 71 -5.11 19.95 -11.54
C TYR A 71 -6.59 20.25 -11.80
N PHE A 72 -7.50 19.52 -11.17
CA PHE A 72 -8.93 19.76 -11.31
C PHE A 72 -9.39 21.02 -10.56
N LEU A 73 -8.77 21.32 -9.41
CA LEU A 73 -9.13 22.48 -8.58
C LEU A 73 -8.53 23.81 -9.08
N HIS A 74 -7.44 23.78 -9.85
CA HIS A 74 -6.82 24.98 -10.44
C HIS A 74 -7.11 25.15 -11.95
N GLY A 75 -7.89 24.25 -12.54
CA GLY A 75 -8.34 24.32 -13.93
C GLY A 75 -9.66 25.06 -14.11
#